data_AF-Q4S3X9-F1
#
_entry.id   AF-Q4S3X9-F1
#
_cell.length_a   1.000
_cell.length_b   1.000
_cell.length_c   1.000
_cell.angle_alpha   90.00
_cell.angle_beta   90.00
_cell.angle_gamma   90.00
#
_symmetry.space_group_name_H-M   'P 1'
#
loop_
_entity.id
_entity.type
_entity.pdbx_description
1 polymer ?
#
loop_
_entity_poly.entity_id
_entity_poly.type
_entity_poly.pdbx_seq_one_letter_code
_entity_poly.pdbx_strand_id
1 'polypeptide(L)'
;IYYEIGFLVCAAVGLLFAILMPVVGLFFCMCRCCDNCGGEMHQRQRKNADCRRGLLGTLLFSTSLVITIGVLCAYAANQNLSSQVKNIRRYVNSNMRDLHTFANDTPMQIDYLLSQYATAKNKVIYDLNNIGPLLGGRIHDQLDKEVHAALDGALNMAAAMRETKEALENASMGLEVLQEGTGKLGFNLSLVRTSINRTLSDPGCHDEESDATTAQLCRNIRQSLSQLQISANFTRLPNVNVQLAKMKDVLKMDLSTIVQRGFSSFNDTPHMVTEQTRSVVENVQSLMDDIGRNISSFSKIFPVQSCLTNFTIFISHVHAKIEDHYPEIDKMDFYRWIGCITLCCMVVLVLAFNYLGLLCGTLGYDKHASPTTRGCISNTGGTMLIAGVGISFIFSWVLMGLVTIIFLAGGNMEKLVCEPFHTKEVVDTPYLVHPDWRNFIPGYLYNDPDMDLTAESFYSTCKDNKGIYSALRLDKVFNISSFLNTTVFTKDVVARLNNVKIDLRGIILLEAEGKQNLLDFSEAGLLEINYADYLEEVNKGVTAVDLLSFARELEAQTDLMETAKFTATIVGYFNQYIEWVKTANTFWMGLGCSTLLLLPSIILAVKLAKFYRRMETEDVYDDIETIPMKT
;
A
#
# COMPACT_ATOMS: atom_id res chain seq x y z
N ILE A 1 13.69 -34.13 -33.83
CA ILE A 1 14.46 -34.22 -35.10
C ILE A 1 15.75 -33.40 -35.06
N TYR A 2 15.70 -32.06 -35.18
CA TYR A 2 16.92 -31.25 -35.38
C TYR A 2 18.00 -31.36 -34.28
N TYR A 3 17.61 -31.44 -32.99
CA TYR A 3 18.61 -31.56 -31.91
C TYR A 3 19.27 -32.96 -31.86
N GLU A 4 18.52 -34.01 -32.19
CA GLU A 4 18.97 -35.40 -32.14
C GLU A 4 20.12 -35.65 -33.13
N ILE A 5 20.11 -34.99 -34.28
CA ILE A 5 21.19 -35.07 -35.29
C ILE A 5 22.53 -34.67 -34.66
N GLY A 6 22.57 -33.64 -33.82
CA GLY A 6 23.78 -33.22 -33.10
C GLY A 6 24.28 -34.30 -32.13
N PHE A 7 23.36 -34.89 -31.35
CA PHE A 7 23.70 -35.99 -30.44
C PHE A 7 24.18 -37.25 -31.18
N LEU A 8 23.54 -37.61 -32.29
CA LEU A 8 23.90 -38.76 -33.12
C LEU A 8 25.29 -38.59 -33.77
N VAL A 9 25.63 -37.39 -34.26
CA VAL A 9 26.97 -37.10 -34.80
C VAL A 9 28.03 -37.19 -33.69
N CYS A 10 27.79 -36.59 -32.52
CA CYS A 10 28.69 -36.71 -31.37
C CYS A 10 28.85 -38.16 -30.89
N ALA A 11 27.76 -38.94 -30.86
CA ALA A 11 27.80 -40.37 -30.53
C ALA A 11 28.66 -41.16 -31.52
N ALA A 12 28.45 -40.95 -32.82
CA ALA A 12 29.23 -41.63 -33.86
C ALA A 12 30.73 -41.31 -33.76
N VAL A 13 31.09 -40.04 -33.57
CA VAL A 13 32.50 -39.63 -33.39
C VAL A 13 33.11 -40.23 -32.12
N GLY A 14 32.39 -40.20 -30.99
CA GLY A 14 32.85 -40.77 -29.71
C GLY A 14 33.05 -42.28 -29.76
N LEU A 15 32.10 -43.02 -30.36
CA LEU A 15 32.18 -44.47 -30.54
C LEU A 15 33.29 -44.87 -31.53
N LEU A 16 33.42 -44.16 -32.66
CA LEU A 16 34.52 -44.37 -33.61
C LEU A 16 35.88 -44.15 -32.94
N PHE A 17 36.03 -43.09 -32.14
CA PHE A 17 37.26 -42.85 -31.37
C PHE A 17 37.51 -43.98 -30.36
N ALA A 18 36.50 -44.40 -29.59
CA ALA A 18 36.63 -45.45 -28.58
C ALA A 18 37.00 -46.83 -29.17
N ILE A 19 36.56 -47.14 -30.39
CA ILE A 19 36.90 -48.39 -31.10
C ILE A 19 38.26 -48.27 -31.81
N LEU A 20 38.55 -47.14 -32.47
CA LEU A 20 39.78 -46.99 -33.26
C LEU A 20 41.02 -46.73 -32.41
N MET A 21 40.92 -46.05 -31.25
CA MET A 21 42.08 -45.81 -30.39
C MET A 21 42.81 -47.08 -29.91
N PRO A 22 42.15 -48.11 -29.36
CA PRO A 22 42.86 -49.32 -28.93
C PRO A 22 43.42 -50.11 -30.13
N VAL A 23 42.72 -50.12 -31.28
CA VAL A 23 43.21 -50.76 -32.51
C VAL A 23 44.48 -50.06 -33.03
N VAL A 24 44.46 -48.73 -33.13
CA VAL A 24 45.64 -47.92 -33.51
C VAL A 24 46.75 -48.05 -32.46
N GLY A 25 46.42 -48.14 -31.17
CA GLY A 25 47.38 -48.37 -30.09
C GLY A 25 48.08 -49.73 -30.19
N LEU A 26 47.34 -50.80 -30.52
CA LEU A 26 47.89 -52.13 -30.76
C LEU A 26 48.80 -52.14 -32.00
N PHE A 27 48.36 -51.57 -33.13
CA PHE A 27 49.22 -51.44 -34.31
C PHE A 27 50.45 -50.57 -34.05
N PHE A 28 50.32 -49.45 -33.32
CA PHE A 28 51.45 -48.61 -32.93
C PHE A 28 52.44 -49.36 -32.04
N CYS A 29 51.93 -50.18 -31.10
CA CYS A 29 52.76 -51.02 -30.24
C CYS A 29 53.52 -52.08 -31.06
N MET A 30 52.83 -52.85 -31.91
CA MET A 30 53.45 -53.86 -32.77
C MET A 30 54.48 -53.25 -33.73
N CYS A 31 54.13 -52.17 -34.42
CA CYS A 31 55.08 -51.43 -35.25
C CYS A 31 56.28 -50.93 -34.44
N ARG A 32 56.09 -50.46 -33.21
CA ARG A 32 57.17 -50.02 -32.32
C ARG A 32 58.07 -51.15 -31.83
N CYS A 33 57.54 -52.37 -31.67
CA CYS A 33 58.33 -53.57 -31.40
C CYS A 33 59.09 -54.08 -32.64
N CYS A 34 58.62 -53.78 -33.85
CA CYS A 34 59.34 -53.99 -35.11
C CYS A 34 60.12 -52.73 -35.55
N ASP A 35 60.66 -52.00 -34.58
CA ASP A 35 61.42 -50.74 -34.69
C ASP A 35 60.80 -49.62 -35.55
N ASN A 36 59.56 -49.74 -36.02
CA ASN A 36 58.87 -48.69 -36.75
C ASN A 36 58.15 -47.72 -35.78
N CYS A 37 57.40 -46.74 -36.31
CA CYS A 37 56.62 -45.78 -35.50
C CYS A 37 57.42 -45.04 -34.40
N GLY A 38 58.75 -44.89 -34.58
CA GLY A 38 59.64 -44.28 -33.61
C GLY A 38 60.12 -45.20 -32.48
N GLY A 39 60.03 -46.53 -32.64
CA GLY A 39 60.95 -47.47 -31.99
C GLY A 39 62.39 -47.12 -32.40
N GLU A 40 62.62 -47.18 -33.71
CA GLU A 40 63.80 -46.76 -34.50
C GLU A 40 64.66 -45.75 -33.75
N MET A 41 65.77 -46.25 -33.21
CA MET A 41 66.72 -45.47 -32.44
C MET A 41 67.77 -44.79 -33.31
N HIS A 42 67.54 -44.66 -34.62
CA HIS A 42 68.37 -43.88 -35.54
C HIS A 42 67.82 -42.45 -35.76
N GLN A 43 68.72 -41.48 -35.91
CA GLN A 43 68.37 -40.10 -36.25
C GLN A 43 69.23 -39.51 -37.38
N ARG A 44 68.73 -39.59 -38.62
CA ARG A 44 69.24 -38.83 -39.77
C ARG A 44 69.20 -37.32 -39.51
N GLN A 45 70.36 -36.67 -39.55
CA GLN A 45 70.44 -35.21 -39.41
C GLN A 45 69.82 -34.50 -40.64
N ARG A 46 69.15 -33.37 -40.42
CA ARG A 46 68.57 -32.52 -41.49
C ARG A 46 68.77 -31.05 -41.14
N LYS A 47 69.11 -30.21 -42.13
CA LYS A 47 69.41 -28.77 -41.95
C LYS A 47 68.36 -27.99 -41.13
N ASN A 48 67.07 -28.36 -41.23
CA ASN A 48 65.97 -27.65 -40.56
C ASN A 48 65.52 -28.28 -39.22
N ALA A 49 66.36 -29.11 -38.58
CA ALA A 49 66.01 -29.86 -37.36
C ALA A 49 65.55 -28.98 -36.19
N ASP A 50 66.25 -27.88 -35.89
CA ASP A 50 65.92 -26.98 -34.77
C ASP A 50 64.56 -26.31 -34.94
N CYS A 51 64.26 -25.78 -36.13
CA CYS A 51 62.96 -25.17 -36.43
C CYS A 51 61.82 -26.18 -36.26
N ARG A 52 62.02 -27.42 -36.74
CA ARG A 52 61.03 -28.50 -36.60
C ARG A 52 60.83 -28.91 -35.14
N ARG A 53 61.90 -28.97 -34.33
CA ARG A 53 61.86 -29.23 -32.88
C ARG A 53 61.08 -28.13 -32.15
N GLY A 54 61.39 -26.86 -32.45
CA GLY A 54 60.70 -25.70 -31.89
C GLY A 54 59.20 -25.71 -32.19
N LEU A 55 58.81 -25.90 -33.46
CA LEU A 55 57.41 -25.95 -33.88
C LEU A 55 56.64 -27.12 -33.24
N LEU A 56 57.24 -28.31 -33.16
CA LEU A 56 56.61 -29.46 -32.50
C LEU A 56 56.44 -29.22 -30.99
N GLY A 57 57.40 -28.56 -30.34
CA GLY A 57 57.35 -28.19 -28.93
C GLY A 57 56.28 -27.14 -28.61
N THR A 58 56.22 -26.06 -29.40
CA THR A 58 55.20 -25.02 -29.20
C THR A 58 53.79 -25.53 -29.48
N LEU A 59 53.60 -26.33 -30.53
CA LEU A 59 52.30 -26.96 -30.80
C LEU A 59 51.87 -27.90 -29.66
N LEU A 60 52.78 -28.75 -29.14
CA LEU A 60 52.45 -29.66 -28.03
C LEU A 60 52.14 -28.91 -26.72
N PHE A 61 52.85 -27.80 -26.46
CA PHE A 61 52.57 -26.91 -25.34
C PHE A 61 51.20 -26.24 -25.48
N SER A 62 50.90 -25.69 -26.67
CA SER A 62 49.61 -25.04 -26.95
C SER A 62 48.44 -26.01 -26.86
N THR A 63 48.55 -27.24 -27.39
CA THR A 63 47.49 -28.25 -27.22
C THR A 63 47.32 -28.65 -25.75
N SER A 64 48.43 -28.84 -25.00
CA SER A 64 48.38 -29.16 -23.57
C SER A 64 47.72 -28.04 -22.75
N LEU A 65 47.94 -26.78 -23.10
CA LEU A 65 47.30 -25.62 -22.46
C LEU A 65 45.78 -25.60 -22.69
N VAL A 66 45.30 -25.85 -23.91
CA VAL A 66 43.87 -25.92 -24.22
C VAL A 66 43.21 -27.10 -23.47
N ILE A 67 43.86 -28.26 -23.43
CA ILE A 67 43.41 -29.43 -22.67
C ILE A 67 43.31 -29.10 -21.17
N THR A 68 44.30 -28.36 -20.63
CA THR A 68 44.32 -27.91 -19.23
C THR A 68 43.16 -26.97 -18.91
N ILE A 69 42.84 -26.01 -19.79
CA ILE A 69 41.68 -25.12 -19.63
C ILE A 69 40.38 -25.94 -19.60
N GLY A 70 40.22 -26.90 -20.52
CA GLY A 70 39.05 -27.80 -20.53
C GLY A 70 38.89 -28.62 -19.25
N VAL A 71 39.99 -29.08 -18.64
CA VAL A 71 39.98 -29.79 -17.35
C VAL A 71 39.69 -28.85 -16.17
N LEU A 72 40.14 -27.60 -16.20
CA LEU A 72 39.80 -26.60 -15.16
C LEU A 72 38.33 -26.21 -15.22
N CYS A 73 37.78 -25.98 -16.41
CA CYS A 73 36.33 -25.80 -16.62
C CYS A 73 35.54 -27.03 -16.14
N ALA A 74 36.07 -28.24 -16.37
CA ALA A 74 35.45 -29.47 -15.89
C ALA A 74 35.41 -29.57 -14.36
N TYR A 75 36.54 -29.33 -13.69
CA TYR A 75 36.61 -29.33 -12.22
C TYR A 75 35.68 -28.27 -11.60
N ALA A 76 35.69 -27.04 -12.12
CA ALA A 76 34.88 -25.94 -11.60
C ALA A 76 33.37 -26.23 -11.70
N ALA A 77 32.91 -26.77 -12.82
CA ALA A 77 31.50 -27.09 -13.00
C ALA A 77 31.06 -28.35 -12.24
N ASN A 78 31.91 -29.36 -12.09
CA ASN A 78 31.68 -30.51 -11.20
C ASN A 78 31.43 -30.07 -9.74
N GLN A 79 32.22 -29.08 -9.28
CA GLN A 79 32.09 -28.51 -7.94
C GLN A 79 30.85 -27.61 -7.79
N ASN A 80 30.54 -26.79 -8.80
CA ASN A 80 29.31 -26.00 -8.81
C ASN A 80 28.06 -26.90 -8.75
N LEU A 81 28.04 -28.03 -9.47
CA LEU A 81 26.91 -28.96 -9.44
C LEU A 81 26.67 -29.53 -8.03
N SER A 82 27.71 -29.99 -7.32
CA SER A 82 27.59 -30.44 -5.92
C SER A 82 27.12 -29.31 -4.98
N SER A 83 27.54 -28.07 -5.24
CA SER A 83 27.05 -26.90 -4.49
C SER A 83 25.56 -26.65 -4.72
N GLN A 84 25.06 -26.83 -5.95
CA GLN A 84 23.64 -26.64 -6.24
C GLN A 84 22.78 -27.79 -5.69
N VAL A 85 23.25 -29.04 -5.70
CA VAL A 85 22.55 -30.17 -5.05
C VAL A 85 22.30 -29.87 -3.57
N LYS A 86 23.30 -29.33 -2.86
CA LYS A 86 23.17 -28.89 -1.45
C LYS A 86 22.22 -27.69 -1.26
N ASN A 87 21.97 -26.91 -2.31
CA ASN A 87 20.98 -25.83 -2.28
C ASN A 87 19.55 -26.35 -2.46
N ILE A 88 19.33 -27.43 -3.24
CA ILE A 88 18.00 -28.03 -3.46
C ILE A 88 17.30 -28.31 -2.12
N ARG A 89 17.98 -28.97 -1.17
CA ARG A 89 17.44 -29.23 0.16
C ARG A 89 17.02 -27.96 0.91
N ARG A 90 17.78 -26.87 0.79
CA ARG A 90 17.43 -25.58 1.43
C ARG A 90 16.20 -24.95 0.77
N TYR A 91 16.09 -25.00 -0.55
CA TYR A 91 14.93 -24.49 -1.27
C TYR A 91 13.67 -25.31 -1.03
N VAL A 92 13.75 -26.64 -1.08
CA VAL A 92 12.60 -27.52 -0.79
C VAL A 92 12.11 -27.34 0.64
N ASN A 93 12.99 -27.42 1.64
CA ASN A 93 12.56 -27.29 3.03
C ASN A 93 12.05 -25.87 3.37
N SER A 94 12.51 -24.80 2.69
CA SER A 94 11.87 -23.48 2.79
C SER A 94 10.49 -23.50 2.14
N ASN A 95 10.41 -23.83 0.84
CA ASN A 95 9.15 -23.80 0.08
C ASN A 95 8.05 -24.66 0.72
N MET A 96 8.39 -25.84 1.24
CA MET A 96 7.44 -26.71 1.96
C MET A 96 7.02 -26.13 3.30
N ARG A 97 7.92 -25.50 4.05
CA ARG A 97 7.57 -24.77 5.29
C ARG A 97 6.66 -23.58 4.97
N ASP A 98 6.97 -22.83 3.92
CA ASP A 98 6.22 -21.64 3.53
C ASP A 98 4.81 -22.03 3.01
N LEU A 99 4.67 -23.21 2.36
CA LEU A 99 3.37 -23.85 2.06
C LEU A 99 2.62 -24.33 3.31
N HIS A 100 3.30 -24.90 4.31
CA HIS A 100 2.69 -25.26 5.61
C HIS A 100 2.19 -24.01 6.36
N THR A 101 2.98 -22.95 6.41
CA THR A 101 2.57 -21.65 6.98
C THR A 101 1.34 -21.12 6.25
N PHE A 102 1.33 -21.12 4.91
CA PHE A 102 0.16 -20.73 4.14
C PHE A 102 -1.10 -21.53 4.51
N ALA A 103 -0.99 -22.87 4.58
CA ALA A 103 -2.13 -23.75 4.87
C ALA A 103 -2.65 -23.62 6.32
N ASN A 104 -1.76 -23.36 7.28
CA ASN A 104 -2.11 -23.17 8.69
C ASN A 104 -2.66 -21.77 9.00
N ASP A 105 -2.12 -20.74 8.35
CA ASP A 105 -2.49 -19.34 8.62
C ASP A 105 -3.78 -18.93 7.90
N THR A 106 -4.12 -19.56 6.77
CA THR A 106 -5.32 -19.21 5.98
C THR A 106 -6.63 -19.31 6.79
N PRO A 107 -6.92 -20.38 7.56
CA PRO A 107 -8.08 -20.41 8.46
C PRO A 107 -8.06 -19.29 9.50
N MET A 108 -6.90 -19.01 10.11
CA MET A 108 -6.75 -17.97 11.14
C MET A 108 -6.97 -16.56 10.57
N GLN A 109 -6.54 -16.30 9.32
CA GLN A 109 -6.83 -15.05 8.63
C GLN A 109 -8.30 -14.91 8.25
N ILE A 110 -8.98 -16.01 7.89
CA ILE A 110 -10.43 -16.02 7.62
C ILE A 110 -11.20 -15.69 8.91
N ASP A 111 -10.95 -16.38 10.02
CA ASP A 111 -11.61 -16.09 11.30
C ASP A 111 -11.29 -14.67 11.80
N TYR A 112 -10.06 -14.18 11.60
CA TYR A 112 -9.72 -12.78 11.88
C TYR A 112 -10.55 -11.79 11.06
N LEU A 113 -10.67 -11.99 9.74
CA LEU A 113 -11.46 -11.10 8.88
C LEU A 113 -12.95 -11.16 9.22
N LEU A 114 -13.49 -12.33 9.56
CA LEU A 114 -14.88 -12.48 10.00
C LEU A 114 -15.10 -11.79 11.36
N SER A 115 -14.12 -11.80 12.27
CA SER A 115 -14.19 -11.06 13.53
C SER A 115 -14.31 -9.54 13.33
N GLN A 116 -13.77 -8.98 12.24
CA GLN A 116 -13.89 -7.55 11.92
C GLN A 116 -15.33 -7.12 11.60
N TYR A 117 -16.26 -8.04 11.34
CA TYR A 117 -17.68 -7.71 11.29
C TYR A 117 -18.17 -7.08 12.62
N ALA A 118 -17.61 -7.49 13.77
CA ALA A 118 -17.93 -6.90 15.06
C ALA A 118 -17.60 -5.40 15.11
N THR A 119 -16.53 -4.95 14.46
CA THR A 119 -16.16 -3.53 14.37
C THR A 119 -17.23 -2.71 13.64
N ALA A 120 -17.70 -3.20 12.49
CA ALA A 120 -18.76 -2.55 11.72
C ALA A 120 -20.12 -2.58 12.46
N LYS A 121 -20.49 -3.75 12.99
CA LYS A 121 -21.69 -3.94 13.82
C LYS A 121 -21.71 -2.99 15.02
N ASN A 122 -20.62 -2.91 15.77
CA ASN A 122 -20.55 -2.07 16.98
C ASN A 122 -20.66 -0.58 16.64
N LYS A 123 -20.13 -0.13 15.50
CA LYS A 123 -20.33 1.24 15.00
C LYS A 123 -21.80 1.51 14.66
N VAL A 124 -22.48 0.58 13.97
CA VAL A 124 -23.92 0.72 13.68
C VAL A 124 -24.76 0.71 14.96
N ILE A 125 -24.47 -0.18 15.92
CA ILE A 125 -25.15 -0.22 17.22
C ILE A 125 -24.92 1.08 18.01
N TYR A 126 -23.70 1.63 17.99
CA TYR A 126 -23.40 2.92 18.61
C TYR A 126 -24.21 4.06 17.97
N ASP A 127 -24.30 4.14 16.64
CA ASP A 127 -25.06 5.19 15.97
C ASP A 127 -26.57 5.03 16.17
N LEU A 128 -27.09 3.80 16.27
CA LEU A 128 -28.49 3.54 16.61
C LEU A 128 -28.81 3.88 18.09
N ASN A 129 -27.91 3.58 19.02
CA ASN A 129 -28.05 3.97 20.43
C ASN A 129 -27.97 5.50 20.63
N ASN A 130 -27.32 6.22 19.71
CA ASN A 130 -27.23 7.68 19.69
C ASN A 130 -28.18 8.33 18.64
N ILE A 131 -29.25 7.62 18.22
CA ILE A 131 -30.19 8.12 17.21
C ILE A 131 -30.91 9.41 17.65
N GLY A 132 -31.14 9.62 18.94
CA GLY A 132 -31.69 10.86 19.49
C GLY A 132 -30.88 12.09 19.07
N PRO A 133 -29.61 12.22 19.49
CA PRO A 133 -28.72 13.27 19.00
C PRO A 133 -28.51 13.26 17.48
N LEU A 134 -28.32 12.09 16.85
CA LEU A 134 -27.93 12.01 15.43
C LEU A 134 -29.07 12.29 14.42
N LEU A 135 -30.33 12.05 14.78
CA LEU A 135 -31.51 12.31 13.97
C LEU A 135 -32.37 13.42 14.59
N GLY A 136 -32.74 13.29 15.87
CA GLY A 136 -33.56 14.28 16.57
C GLY A 136 -32.83 15.61 16.81
N GLY A 137 -31.51 15.59 17.05
CA GLY A 137 -30.69 16.80 17.04
C GLY A 137 -30.72 17.51 15.70
N ARG A 138 -30.61 16.77 14.58
CA ARG A 138 -30.74 17.35 13.23
C ARG A 138 -32.15 17.83 12.87
N ILE A 139 -33.20 17.24 13.46
CA ILE A 139 -34.57 17.75 13.34
C ILE A 139 -34.71 19.07 14.11
N HIS A 140 -34.13 19.14 15.31
CA HIS A 140 -34.04 20.37 16.12
C HIS A 140 -33.26 21.46 15.38
N ASP A 141 -32.00 21.23 14.99
CA ASP A 141 -31.13 22.17 14.22
C ASP A 141 -31.80 22.73 12.95
N GLN A 142 -32.67 21.93 12.32
CA GLN A 142 -33.37 22.29 11.09
C GLN A 142 -34.57 23.20 11.36
N LEU A 143 -35.30 22.98 12.46
CA LEU A 143 -36.52 23.70 12.84
C LEU A 143 -36.26 24.91 13.74
N ASP A 144 -35.18 24.89 14.55
CA ASP A 144 -34.84 25.93 15.54
C ASP A 144 -34.77 27.32 14.90
N LYS A 145 -34.25 27.41 13.67
CA LYS A 145 -34.17 28.64 12.86
C LYS A 145 -35.50 29.39 12.70
N GLU A 146 -36.63 28.67 12.72
CA GLU A 146 -37.98 29.24 12.65
C GLU A 146 -38.67 29.22 14.02
N VAL A 147 -38.51 28.14 14.78
CA VAL A 147 -39.16 27.92 16.08
C VAL A 147 -38.63 28.88 17.15
N HIS A 148 -37.31 29.05 17.26
CA HIS A 148 -36.67 29.92 18.26
C HIS A 148 -37.12 31.38 18.06
N ALA A 149 -37.09 31.87 16.81
CA ALA A 149 -37.52 33.21 16.46
C ALA A 149 -39.03 33.45 16.73
N ALA A 150 -39.88 32.43 16.55
CA ALA A 150 -41.30 32.51 16.87
C ALA A 150 -41.56 32.54 18.39
N LEU A 151 -40.82 31.73 19.16
CA LEU A 151 -40.91 31.69 20.63
C LEU A 151 -40.32 32.97 21.27
N ASP A 152 -39.18 33.47 20.77
CA ASP A 152 -38.64 34.78 21.16
C ASP A 152 -39.61 35.92 20.83
N GLY A 153 -40.29 35.86 19.68
CA GLY A 153 -41.38 36.79 19.35
C GLY A 153 -42.48 36.78 20.41
N ALA A 154 -42.88 35.61 20.90
CA ALA A 154 -43.88 35.48 21.96
C ALA A 154 -43.36 35.92 23.35
N LEU A 155 -42.09 35.69 23.69
CA LEU A 155 -41.46 36.24 24.91
C LEU A 155 -41.40 37.77 24.88
N ASN A 156 -40.99 38.36 23.76
CA ASN A 156 -40.96 39.81 23.59
C ASN A 156 -42.37 40.42 23.66
N MET A 157 -43.39 39.72 23.15
CA MET A 157 -44.79 40.12 23.34
C MET A 157 -45.21 40.04 24.82
N ALA A 158 -44.82 39.00 25.57
CA ALA A 158 -45.10 38.91 27.00
C ALA A 158 -44.45 40.06 27.81
N ALA A 159 -43.22 40.45 27.45
CA ALA A 159 -42.56 41.65 28.00
C ALA A 159 -43.34 42.93 27.66
N ALA A 160 -43.72 43.10 26.38
CA ALA A 160 -44.50 44.24 25.91
C ALA A 160 -45.89 44.34 26.58
N MET A 161 -46.55 43.23 26.91
CA MET A 161 -47.80 43.23 27.68
C MET A 161 -47.59 43.84 29.08
N ARG A 162 -46.54 43.40 29.80
CA ARG A 162 -46.19 43.91 31.13
C ARG A 162 -45.88 45.41 31.07
N GLU A 163 -45.04 45.82 30.13
CA GLU A 163 -44.64 47.21 29.93
C GLU A 163 -45.81 48.09 29.50
N THR A 164 -46.72 47.59 28.67
CA THR A 164 -47.97 48.28 28.30
C THR A 164 -48.86 48.51 29.51
N LYS A 165 -49.03 47.50 30.39
CA LYS A 165 -49.78 47.66 31.65
C LYS A 165 -49.13 48.68 32.57
N GLU A 166 -47.80 48.62 32.75
CA GLU A 166 -47.06 49.59 33.57
C GLU A 166 -47.16 51.01 33.01
N ALA A 167 -47.07 51.17 31.67
CA ALA A 167 -47.27 52.44 30.99
C ALA A 167 -48.70 52.97 31.14
N LEU A 168 -49.73 52.12 31.05
CA LEU A 168 -51.13 52.53 31.26
C LEU A 168 -51.43 52.91 32.72
N GLU A 169 -50.85 52.22 33.71
CA GLU A 169 -50.95 52.63 35.11
C GLU A 169 -50.28 53.99 35.34
N ASN A 170 -49.06 54.16 34.82
CA ASN A 170 -48.34 55.43 34.91
C ASN A 170 -49.06 56.57 34.15
N ALA A 171 -49.69 56.28 33.02
CA ALA A 171 -50.49 57.26 32.28
C ALA A 171 -51.78 57.63 33.01
N SER A 172 -52.46 56.68 33.67
CA SER A 172 -53.68 56.96 34.44
C SER A 172 -53.36 57.77 35.71
N MET A 173 -52.39 57.32 36.51
CA MET A 173 -51.94 58.04 37.70
C MET A 173 -51.35 59.41 37.33
N GLY A 174 -50.56 59.47 36.25
CA GLY A 174 -49.98 60.70 35.72
C GLY A 174 -51.05 61.70 35.26
N LEU A 175 -52.13 61.24 34.62
CA LEU A 175 -53.25 62.10 34.21
C LEU A 175 -53.98 62.69 35.43
N GLU A 176 -54.27 61.88 36.45
CA GLU A 176 -54.90 62.35 37.70
C GLU A 176 -54.01 63.38 38.43
N VAL A 177 -52.72 63.09 38.57
CA VAL A 177 -51.73 63.99 39.19
C VAL A 177 -51.55 65.27 38.37
N LEU A 178 -51.55 65.20 37.03
CA LEU A 178 -51.46 66.37 36.17
C LEU A 178 -52.72 67.23 36.23
N GLN A 179 -53.92 66.64 36.29
CA GLN A 179 -55.17 67.39 36.44
C GLN A 179 -55.22 68.13 37.79
N GLU A 180 -54.92 67.46 38.90
CA GLU A 180 -54.90 68.09 40.23
C GLU A 180 -53.77 69.11 40.36
N GLY A 181 -52.55 68.74 39.95
CA GLY A 181 -51.35 69.55 40.02
C GLY A 181 -51.41 70.80 39.15
N THR A 182 -51.95 70.70 37.94
CA THR A 182 -52.15 71.85 37.03
C THR A 182 -53.23 72.79 37.56
N GLY A 183 -54.29 72.27 38.20
CA GLY A 183 -55.26 73.09 38.92
C GLY A 183 -54.64 73.90 40.06
N LYS A 184 -53.85 73.25 40.92
CA LYS A 184 -53.09 73.90 42.01
C LYS A 184 -52.06 74.90 41.48
N LEU A 185 -51.34 74.56 40.42
CA LEU A 185 -50.31 75.42 39.83
C LEU A 185 -50.94 76.62 39.10
N GLY A 186 -52.06 76.47 38.42
CA GLY A 186 -52.79 77.58 37.80
C GLY A 186 -53.29 78.59 38.84
N PHE A 187 -53.78 78.11 39.99
CA PHE A 187 -54.10 78.96 41.14
C PHE A 187 -52.86 79.69 41.68
N ASN A 188 -51.77 78.96 41.93
CA ASN A 188 -50.53 79.54 42.48
C ASN A 188 -49.83 80.51 41.51
N LEU A 189 -49.85 80.25 40.19
CA LEU A 189 -49.33 81.17 39.18
C LEU A 189 -50.20 82.41 39.05
N SER A 190 -51.52 82.31 39.25
CA SER A 190 -52.38 83.49 39.38
C SER A 190 -51.94 84.36 40.56
N LEU A 191 -51.60 83.76 41.71
CA LEU A 191 -51.04 84.48 42.86
C LEU A 191 -49.66 85.08 42.57
N VAL A 192 -48.73 84.32 41.97
CA VAL A 192 -47.38 84.80 41.63
C VAL A 192 -47.41 85.90 40.58
N ARG A 193 -48.21 85.76 39.52
CA ARG A 193 -48.48 86.80 38.51
C ARG A 193 -49.06 88.05 39.16
N THR A 194 -50.01 87.91 40.07
CA THR A 194 -50.59 89.04 40.83
C THR A 194 -49.54 89.70 41.73
N SER A 195 -48.65 88.90 42.35
CA SER A 195 -47.56 89.39 43.19
C SER A 195 -46.50 90.16 42.38
N ILE A 196 -45.95 89.57 41.31
CA ILE A 196 -44.95 90.24 40.48
C ILE A 196 -45.56 91.45 39.76
N ASN A 197 -46.81 91.39 39.29
CA ASN A 197 -47.48 92.58 38.73
C ASN A 197 -47.71 93.66 39.80
N ARG A 198 -47.95 93.30 41.07
CA ARG A 198 -47.99 94.25 42.20
C ARG A 198 -46.60 94.87 42.43
N THR A 199 -45.52 94.08 42.41
CA THR A 199 -44.13 94.58 42.52
C THR A 199 -43.76 95.50 41.37
N LEU A 200 -44.14 95.17 40.12
CA LEU A 200 -43.94 96.07 38.97
C LEU A 200 -44.92 97.25 38.97
N SER A 201 -45.91 97.29 39.88
CA SER A 201 -46.78 98.45 40.13
C SER A 201 -46.28 99.33 41.27
N ASP A 202 -45.10 99.06 41.81
CA ASP A 202 -44.37 99.98 42.68
C ASP A 202 -43.93 101.23 41.89
N PRO A 203 -43.87 102.43 42.50
CA PRO A 203 -43.38 103.65 41.84
C PRO A 203 -42.02 103.49 41.16
N GLY A 204 -41.12 102.66 41.70
CA GLY A 204 -39.76 102.47 41.14
C GLY A 204 -39.68 101.88 39.72
N CYS A 205 -40.76 101.30 39.18
CA CYS A 205 -40.86 100.89 37.76
C CYS A 205 -41.77 101.83 36.91
N HIS A 206 -42.20 102.97 37.46
CA HIS A 206 -43.14 103.92 36.85
C HIS A 206 -42.70 105.39 36.89
N ASP A 207 -41.89 105.82 37.87
CA ASP A 207 -41.45 107.21 38.01
C ASP A 207 -40.55 107.68 36.85
N GLU A 208 -40.81 108.89 36.34
CA GLU A 208 -40.10 109.49 35.19
C GLU A 208 -38.65 109.91 35.51
N GLU A 209 -38.21 109.84 36.77
CA GLU A 209 -36.80 110.02 37.18
C GLU A 209 -35.98 108.71 37.16
N SER A 210 -36.57 107.57 36.78
CA SER A 210 -35.87 106.27 36.73
C SER A 210 -35.12 106.02 35.40
N ASP A 211 -33.92 105.41 35.47
CA ASP A 211 -33.07 105.22 34.29
C ASP A 211 -33.73 104.37 33.20
N ALA A 212 -33.56 104.79 31.94
CA ALA A 212 -34.22 104.21 30.78
C ALA A 212 -33.93 102.72 30.58
N THR A 213 -32.74 102.25 30.99
CA THR A 213 -32.38 100.82 30.94
C THR A 213 -33.17 100.00 31.95
N THR A 214 -33.33 100.52 33.18
CA THR A 214 -34.09 99.88 34.27
C THR A 214 -35.58 99.89 33.95
N ALA A 215 -36.12 101.02 33.48
CA ALA A 215 -37.50 101.10 33.03
C ALA A 215 -37.79 100.17 31.84
N GLN A 216 -36.84 99.98 30.92
CA GLN A 216 -36.98 98.99 29.84
C GLN A 216 -36.90 97.55 30.35
N LEU A 217 -36.05 97.26 31.33
CA LEU A 217 -35.99 95.95 31.98
C LEU A 217 -37.32 95.64 32.70
N CYS A 218 -37.84 96.58 33.50
CA CYS A 218 -39.19 96.50 34.10
C CYS A 218 -40.26 96.23 33.03
N ARG A 219 -40.24 96.94 31.89
CA ARG A 219 -41.22 96.77 30.80
C ARG A 219 -41.12 95.40 30.12
N ASN A 220 -39.91 94.93 29.80
CA ASN A 220 -39.68 93.61 29.22
C ASN A 220 -40.19 92.51 30.16
N ILE A 221 -39.89 92.61 31.46
CA ILE A 221 -40.37 91.68 32.49
C ILE A 221 -41.91 91.78 32.68
N ARG A 222 -42.49 92.98 32.57
CA ARG A 222 -43.95 93.16 32.65
C ARG A 222 -44.68 92.48 31.48
N GLN A 223 -44.11 92.56 30.28
CA GLN A 223 -44.65 91.91 29.10
C GLN A 223 -44.56 90.39 29.21
N SER A 224 -43.47 89.83 29.76
CA SER A 224 -43.35 88.39 30.00
C SER A 224 -44.26 87.84 31.11
N LEU A 225 -44.86 88.67 31.99
CA LEU A 225 -45.87 88.18 32.95
C LEU A 225 -47.10 87.56 32.27
N SER A 226 -47.39 87.92 31.02
CA SER A 226 -48.43 87.28 30.20
C SER A 226 -48.12 85.80 29.90
N GLN A 227 -46.85 85.39 29.97
CA GLN A 227 -46.37 84.03 29.75
C GLN A 227 -46.41 83.18 31.04
N LEU A 228 -46.56 83.80 32.22
CA LEU A 228 -46.77 83.11 33.51
C LEU A 228 -48.21 82.56 33.66
N GLN A 229 -48.61 81.68 32.76
CA GLN A 229 -49.87 80.94 32.79
C GLN A 229 -49.67 79.47 32.45
N ILE A 230 -50.67 78.66 32.79
CA ILE A 230 -50.79 77.29 32.32
C ILE A 230 -51.02 77.29 30.80
N SER A 231 -50.36 76.37 30.09
CA SER A 231 -50.53 76.18 28.63
C SER A 231 -51.34 74.93 28.28
N ALA A 232 -51.12 73.82 28.98
CA ALA A 232 -51.80 72.54 28.76
C ALA A 232 -53.14 72.43 29.51
N ASN A 233 -54.09 71.68 28.95
CA ASN A 233 -55.38 71.40 29.57
C ASN A 233 -55.70 69.90 29.59
N PHE A 234 -55.05 69.20 30.52
CA PHE A 234 -55.22 67.76 30.77
C PHE A 234 -56.64 67.33 31.16
N THR A 235 -57.57 68.25 31.46
CA THR A 235 -58.98 67.90 31.75
C THR A 235 -59.77 67.47 30.51
N ARG A 236 -59.22 67.68 29.31
CA ARG A 236 -59.85 67.31 28.03
C ARG A 236 -59.51 65.89 27.56
N LEU A 237 -58.52 65.25 28.17
CA LEU A 237 -58.05 63.92 27.77
C LEU A 237 -59.00 62.82 28.31
N PRO A 238 -59.34 61.79 27.52
CA PRO A 238 -60.11 60.65 28.00
C PRO A 238 -59.31 59.85 29.04
N ASN A 239 -59.97 59.02 29.85
CA ASN A 239 -59.26 58.10 30.74
C ASN A 239 -59.02 56.74 30.06
N VAL A 240 -57.94 56.06 30.44
CA VAL A 240 -57.53 54.75 29.89
C VAL A 240 -57.92 53.56 30.77
N ASN A 241 -58.85 53.74 31.71
CA ASN A 241 -59.18 52.72 32.71
C ASN A 241 -59.79 51.44 32.10
N VAL A 242 -60.46 51.55 30.95
CA VAL A 242 -61.03 50.38 30.25
C VAL A 242 -59.94 49.50 29.65
N GLN A 243 -58.97 50.10 28.95
CA GLN A 243 -57.80 49.41 28.41
C GLN A 243 -56.92 48.85 29.54
N LEU A 244 -56.74 49.61 30.61
CA LEU A 244 -56.01 49.15 31.80
C LEU A 244 -56.69 47.96 32.49
N ALA A 245 -58.03 47.93 32.55
CA ALA A 245 -58.77 46.78 33.07
C ALA A 245 -58.57 45.54 32.19
N LYS A 246 -58.73 45.66 30.86
CA LYS A 246 -58.44 44.57 29.91
C LYS A 246 -57.00 44.06 30.03
N MET A 247 -56.02 44.95 30.15
CA MET A 247 -54.61 44.57 30.34
C MET A 247 -54.35 43.85 31.68
N LYS A 248 -55.12 44.17 32.73
CA LYS A 248 -55.10 43.44 34.01
C LYS A 248 -55.76 42.07 33.92
N ASP A 249 -56.70 41.86 33.00
CA ASP A 249 -57.25 40.55 32.70
C ASP A 249 -56.28 39.69 31.88
N VAL A 250 -55.65 40.26 30.84
CA VAL A 250 -54.60 39.58 30.03
C VAL A 250 -53.46 39.09 30.93
N LEU A 251 -52.94 39.93 31.83
CA LEU A 251 -51.82 39.58 32.70
C LEU A 251 -52.18 38.67 33.91
N LYS A 252 -53.39 38.09 33.94
CA LYS A 252 -53.70 36.98 34.87
C LYS A 252 -53.00 35.68 34.47
N MET A 253 -52.61 35.55 33.21
CA MET A 253 -51.93 34.40 32.65
C MET A 253 -50.49 34.78 32.31
N ASP A 254 -49.52 34.02 32.85
CA ASP A 254 -48.11 34.24 32.52
C ASP A 254 -47.74 33.54 31.20
N LEU A 255 -47.87 34.30 30.10
CA LEU A 255 -47.43 33.87 28.77
C LEU A 255 -45.95 33.47 28.73
N SER A 256 -45.08 34.07 29.56
CA SER A 256 -43.65 33.71 29.61
C SER A 256 -43.46 32.25 30.04
N THR A 257 -44.15 31.82 31.11
CA THR A 257 -44.15 30.42 31.54
C THR A 257 -44.77 29.47 30.51
N ILE A 258 -45.73 29.91 29.68
CA ILE A 258 -46.25 29.07 28.58
C ILE A 258 -45.19 28.91 27.47
N VAL A 259 -44.55 30.01 27.05
CA VAL A 259 -43.54 30.00 25.98
C VAL A 259 -42.27 29.26 26.42
N GLN A 260 -41.86 29.34 27.69
CA GLN A 260 -40.76 28.54 28.25
C GLN A 260 -41.07 27.03 28.25
N ARG A 261 -42.34 26.63 28.42
CA ARG A 261 -42.77 25.23 28.22
C ARG A 261 -42.74 24.84 26.73
N GLY A 262 -43.01 25.78 25.82
CA GLY A 262 -42.76 25.63 24.38
C GLY A 262 -41.31 25.33 24.04
N PHE A 263 -40.36 26.14 24.52
CA PHE A 263 -38.92 25.87 24.40
C PHE A 263 -38.53 24.50 24.99
N SER A 264 -39.08 24.15 26.15
CA SER A 264 -38.80 22.86 26.81
C SER A 264 -39.32 21.67 25.99
N SER A 265 -40.53 21.78 25.43
CA SER A 265 -41.13 20.75 24.56
C SER A 265 -40.36 20.59 23.25
N PHE A 266 -39.86 21.69 22.68
CA PHE A 266 -39.03 21.65 21.48
C PHE A 266 -37.66 21.03 21.74
N ASN A 267 -37.00 21.39 22.85
CA ASN A 267 -35.69 20.86 23.24
C ASN A 267 -35.70 19.36 23.60
N ASP A 268 -36.86 18.76 23.93
CA ASP A 268 -36.99 17.30 24.13
C ASP A 268 -37.02 16.50 22.81
N THR A 269 -37.00 17.14 21.63
CA THR A 269 -37.01 16.47 20.31
C THR A 269 -36.01 15.29 20.18
N PRO A 270 -34.73 15.37 20.65
CA PRO A 270 -33.81 14.23 20.63
C PRO A 270 -34.27 13.03 21.48
N HIS A 271 -34.92 13.28 22.61
CA HIS A 271 -35.45 12.25 23.49
C HIS A 271 -36.75 11.66 22.92
N MET A 272 -37.67 12.50 22.42
CA MET A 272 -38.86 12.06 21.67
C MET A 272 -38.51 11.16 20.48
N VAL A 273 -37.48 11.49 19.71
CA VAL A 273 -37.00 10.65 18.60
C VAL A 273 -36.43 9.32 19.11
N THR A 274 -35.73 9.31 20.25
CA THR A 274 -35.23 8.06 20.87
C THR A 274 -36.40 7.15 21.30
N GLU A 275 -37.44 7.73 21.91
CA GLU A 275 -38.65 7.02 22.34
C GLU A 275 -39.37 6.39 21.14
N GLN A 276 -39.66 7.19 20.10
CA GLN A 276 -40.38 6.72 18.90
C GLN A 276 -39.58 5.71 18.06
N THR A 277 -38.25 5.79 18.05
CA THR A 277 -37.41 4.89 17.24
C THR A 277 -36.98 3.60 17.95
N ARG A 278 -37.17 3.47 19.27
CA ARG A 278 -36.71 2.32 20.07
C ARG A 278 -36.97 0.97 19.40
N SER A 279 -38.21 0.69 19.02
CA SER A 279 -38.56 -0.61 18.42
C SER A 279 -37.87 -0.83 17.06
N VAL A 280 -37.62 0.22 16.27
CA VAL A 280 -36.86 0.09 15.01
C VAL A 280 -35.37 -0.14 15.29
N VAL A 281 -34.81 0.53 16.31
CA VAL A 281 -33.44 0.29 16.78
C VAL A 281 -33.27 -1.17 17.23
N GLU A 282 -34.14 -1.68 18.10
CA GLU A 282 -34.12 -3.07 18.56
C GLU A 282 -34.22 -4.08 17.39
N ASN A 283 -35.13 -3.85 16.44
CA ASN A 283 -35.28 -4.69 15.25
C ASN A 283 -34.02 -4.67 14.36
N VAL A 284 -33.37 -3.52 14.17
CA VAL A 284 -32.13 -3.42 13.38
C VAL A 284 -30.94 -4.03 14.14
N GLN A 285 -30.89 -3.93 15.47
CA GLN A 285 -29.89 -4.62 16.28
C GLN A 285 -30.01 -6.14 16.14
N SER A 286 -31.23 -6.70 16.21
CA SER A 286 -31.47 -8.14 15.93
C SER A 286 -31.02 -8.53 14.53
N LEU A 287 -31.30 -7.71 13.49
CA LEU A 287 -30.82 -7.98 12.13
C LEU A 287 -29.28 -8.00 12.05
N MET A 288 -28.56 -7.17 12.81
CA MET A 288 -27.09 -7.24 12.90
C MET A 288 -26.61 -8.48 13.67
N ASP A 289 -27.37 -8.98 14.65
CA ASP A 289 -27.10 -10.27 15.30
C ASP A 289 -27.36 -11.46 14.36
N ASP A 290 -28.39 -11.39 13.51
CA ASP A 290 -28.67 -12.41 12.49
C ASP A 290 -27.61 -12.42 11.38
N ILE A 291 -27.23 -11.24 10.86
CA ILE A 291 -26.13 -11.09 9.90
C ILE A 291 -24.81 -11.62 10.50
N GLY A 292 -24.50 -11.25 11.74
CA GLY A 292 -23.31 -11.76 12.45
C GLY A 292 -23.32 -13.27 12.66
N ARG A 293 -24.48 -13.86 12.97
CA ARG A 293 -24.64 -15.33 13.08
C ARG A 293 -24.48 -16.03 11.72
N ASN A 294 -24.97 -15.44 10.64
CA ASN A 294 -24.78 -15.97 9.27
C ASN A 294 -23.31 -15.86 8.80
N ILE A 295 -22.62 -14.77 9.14
CA ILE A 295 -21.19 -14.58 8.88
C ILE A 295 -20.34 -15.55 9.73
N SER A 296 -20.76 -15.88 10.96
CA SER A 296 -20.08 -16.87 11.81
C SER A 296 -20.39 -18.33 11.44
N SER A 297 -21.57 -18.63 10.87
CA SER A 297 -21.87 -19.96 10.33
C SER A 297 -21.12 -20.23 9.02
N PHE A 298 -20.84 -19.19 8.23
CA PHE A 298 -20.08 -19.26 6.98
C PHE A 298 -18.69 -19.93 7.13
N SER A 299 -17.90 -19.63 8.17
CA SER A 299 -16.59 -20.31 8.35
C SER A 299 -16.69 -21.80 8.62
N LYS A 300 -17.86 -22.26 9.09
CA LYS A 300 -18.17 -23.68 9.34
C LYS A 300 -18.79 -24.36 8.11
N ILE A 301 -19.32 -23.59 7.17
CA ILE A 301 -19.89 -24.06 5.89
C ILE A 301 -18.80 -24.16 4.82
N PHE A 302 -17.83 -23.24 4.81
CA PHE A 302 -16.71 -23.31 3.88
C PHE A 302 -15.84 -24.54 4.21
N PRO A 303 -15.64 -25.51 3.29
CA PRO A 303 -14.78 -26.67 3.52
C PRO A 303 -13.28 -26.32 3.57
N VAL A 304 -12.90 -25.06 3.86
CA VAL A 304 -11.52 -24.60 4.03
C VAL A 304 -10.75 -25.50 4.99
N GLN A 305 -11.35 -25.85 6.13
CA GLN A 305 -10.67 -26.69 7.12
C GLN A 305 -10.38 -28.09 6.57
N SER A 306 -11.33 -28.70 5.85
CA SER A 306 -11.17 -30.05 5.26
C SER A 306 -10.22 -30.05 4.07
N CYS A 307 -10.37 -29.10 3.14
CA CYS A 307 -9.50 -28.97 1.97
C CYS A 307 -8.06 -28.63 2.36
N LEU A 308 -7.85 -27.71 3.33
CA LEU A 308 -6.51 -27.39 3.82
C LEU A 308 -5.94 -28.49 4.73
N THR A 309 -6.76 -29.27 5.44
CA THR A 309 -6.27 -30.48 6.13
C THR A 309 -5.75 -31.50 5.11
N ASN A 310 -6.50 -31.79 4.06
CA ASN A 310 -6.06 -32.70 2.99
C ASN A 310 -4.80 -32.16 2.29
N PHE A 311 -4.73 -30.86 2.02
CA PHE A 311 -3.57 -30.20 1.42
C PHE A 311 -2.33 -30.24 2.35
N THR A 312 -2.50 -30.01 3.66
CA THR A 312 -1.43 -30.15 4.66
C THR A 312 -0.97 -31.60 4.81
N ILE A 313 -1.87 -32.59 4.73
CA ILE A 313 -1.51 -34.02 4.68
C ILE A 313 -0.69 -34.33 3.42
N PHE A 314 -1.09 -33.79 2.25
CA PHE A 314 -0.34 -33.94 1.01
C PHE A 314 1.06 -33.31 1.09
N ILE A 315 1.17 -32.06 1.54
CA ILE A 315 2.47 -31.39 1.74
C ILE A 315 3.33 -32.23 2.70
N SER A 316 2.77 -32.70 3.82
CA SER A 316 3.49 -33.53 4.81
C SER A 316 4.01 -34.83 4.19
N HIS A 317 3.17 -35.53 3.41
CA HIS A 317 3.54 -36.79 2.76
C HIS A 317 4.61 -36.58 1.68
N VAL A 318 4.48 -35.54 0.85
CA VAL A 318 5.47 -35.19 -0.17
C VAL A 318 6.79 -34.74 0.46
N HIS A 319 6.75 -33.92 1.51
CA HIS A 319 7.93 -33.44 2.23
C HIS A 319 8.71 -34.61 2.87
N ALA A 320 8.02 -35.48 3.62
CA ALA A 320 8.63 -36.68 4.19
C ALA A 320 9.23 -37.61 3.12
N LYS A 321 8.49 -37.88 2.04
CA LYS A 321 8.96 -38.72 0.94
C LYS A 321 10.16 -38.12 0.20
N ILE A 322 10.31 -36.79 0.16
CA ILE A 322 11.52 -36.15 -0.38
C ILE A 322 12.68 -36.23 0.63
N GLU A 323 12.43 -36.03 1.93
CA GLU A 323 13.48 -36.16 2.96
C GLU A 323 14.07 -37.57 3.01
N ASP A 324 13.25 -38.62 2.85
CA ASP A 324 13.68 -40.02 2.73
C ASP A 324 14.68 -40.26 1.58
N HIS A 325 14.60 -39.48 0.49
CA HIS A 325 15.50 -39.61 -0.66
C HIS A 325 16.77 -38.76 -0.56
N TYR A 326 16.87 -37.77 0.36
CA TYR A 326 18.07 -36.96 0.51
C TYR A 326 19.35 -37.78 0.76
N PRO A 327 19.38 -38.83 1.62
CA PRO A 327 20.56 -39.66 1.81
C PRO A 327 21.01 -40.39 0.54
N GLU A 328 20.08 -40.77 -0.35
CA GLU A 328 20.40 -41.38 -1.64
C GLU A 328 20.95 -40.35 -2.63
N ILE A 329 20.38 -39.14 -2.66
CA ILE A 329 20.84 -38.03 -3.50
C ILE A 329 22.26 -37.59 -3.10
N ASP A 330 22.54 -37.42 -1.79
CA ASP A 330 23.88 -37.07 -1.30
C ASP A 330 24.90 -38.19 -1.61
N LYS A 331 24.51 -39.46 -1.48
CA LYS A 331 25.33 -40.62 -1.85
C LYS A 331 25.60 -40.69 -3.35
N MET A 332 24.61 -40.37 -4.19
CA MET A 332 24.76 -40.28 -5.64
C MET A 332 25.65 -39.10 -6.05
N ASP A 333 25.50 -37.91 -5.45
CA ASP A 333 26.39 -36.78 -5.72
C ASP A 333 27.84 -37.08 -5.31
N PHE A 334 28.05 -37.78 -4.18
CA PHE A 334 29.38 -38.21 -3.76
C PHE A 334 30.05 -39.14 -4.80
N TYR A 335 29.37 -40.19 -5.27
CA TYR A 335 29.91 -41.07 -6.31
C TYR A 335 30.11 -40.36 -7.66
N ARG A 336 29.18 -39.47 -8.03
CA ARG A 336 29.28 -38.62 -9.23
C ARG A 336 30.51 -37.71 -9.15
N TRP A 337 30.72 -37.05 -8.03
CA TRP A 337 31.80 -36.09 -7.78
C TRP A 337 33.17 -36.77 -7.79
N ILE A 338 33.34 -37.90 -7.08
CA ILE A 338 34.61 -38.64 -7.04
C ILE A 338 34.94 -39.29 -8.40
N GLY A 339 33.92 -39.76 -9.14
CA GLY A 339 34.08 -40.25 -10.51
C GLY A 339 34.55 -39.16 -11.48
N CYS A 340 33.93 -37.97 -11.44
CA CYS A 340 34.35 -36.83 -12.24
C CYS A 340 35.79 -36.38 -11.92
N ILE A 341 36.17 -36.35 -10.65
CA ILE A 341 37.55 -36.04 -10.23
C ILE A 341 38.53 -37.11 -10.75
N THR A 342 38.19 -38.40 -10.65
CA THR A 342 39.02 -39.51 -11.14
C THR A 342 39.31 -39.37 -12.64
N LEU A 343 38.29 -39.06 -13.45
CA LEU A 343 38.46 -38.79 -14.88
C LEU A 343 39.32 -37.55 -15.17
N CYS A 344 39.15 -36.47 -14.40
CA CYS A 344 40.02 -35.29 -14.51
C CYS A 344 41.48 -35.64 -14.18
N CYS A 345 41.73 -36.41 -13.12
CA CYS A 345 43.06 -36.87 -12.72
C CYS A 345 43.76 -37.72 -13.79
N MET A 346 43.03 -38.55 -14.54
CA MET A 346 43.59 -39.30 -15.67
C MET A 346 44.13 -38.37 -16.78
N VAL A 347 43.42 -37.27 -17.09
CA VAL A 347 43.89 -36.27 -18.07
C VAL A 347 45.04 -35.43 -17.50
N VAL A 348 44.98 -35.05 -16.22
CA VAL A 348 46.07 -34.33 -15.53
C VAL A 348 47.36 -35.17 -15.50
N LEU A 349 47.28 -36.49 -15.37
CA LEU A 349 48.45 -37.37 -15.42
C LEU A 349 49.15 -37.30 -16.78
N VAL A 350 48.39 -37.37 -17.88
CA VAL A 350 48.94 -37.20 -19.25
C VAL A 350 49.55 -35.81 -19.43
N LEU A 351 48.87 -34.76 -18.96
CA LEU A 351 49.37 -33.39 -18.98
C LEU A 351 50.68 -33.24 -18.19
N ALA A 352 50.79 -33.87 -17.03
CA ALA A 352 52.01 -33.86 -16.23
C ALA A 352 53.20 -34.49 -16.97
N PHE A 353 53.01 -35.64 -17.62
CA PHE A 353 54.04 -36.25 -18.49
C PHE A 353 54.39 -35.39 -19.70
N ASN A 354 53.42 -34.72 -20.32
CA ASN A 354 53.67 -33.77 -21.42
C ASN A 354 54.47 -32.54 -20.95
N TYR A 355 54.08 -31.91 -19.83
CA TYR A 355 54.75 -30.72 -19.31
C TYR A 355 56.15 -31.04 -18.77
N LEU A 356 56.34 -32.12 -18.00
CA LEU A 356 57.65 -32.56 -17.56
C LEU A 356 58.52 -33.00 -18.75
N GLY A 357 57.94 -33.70 -19.73
CA GLY A 357 58.63 -34.09 -20.96
C GLY A 357 59.09 -32.90 -21.80
N LEU A 358 58.27 -31.85 -21.90
CA LEU A 358 58.62 -30.57 -22.52
C LEU A 358 59.69 -29.80 -21.73
N LEU A 359 59.57 -29.69 -20.41
CA LEU A 359 60.51 -28.97 -19.56
C LEU A 359 61.89 -29.65 -19.55
N CYS A 360 61.97 -30.94 -19.22
CA CYS A 360 63.23 -31.69 -19.24
C CYS A 360 63.78 -31.84 -20.67
N GLY A 361 62.91 -31.96 -21.68
CA GLY A 361 63.31 -31.98 -23.08
C GLY A 361 63.96 -30.67 -23.51
N THR A 362 63.32 -29.52 -23.27
CA THR A 362 63.82 -28.20 -23.69
C THR A 362 65.02 -27.72 -22.87
N LEU A 363 64.98 -27.82 -21.54
CA LEU A 363 66.06 -27.37 -20.65
C LEU A 363 67.28 -28.29 -20.68
N GLY A 364 67.08 -29.59 -20.93
CA GLY A 364 68.16 -30.58 -21.01
C GLY A 364 68.81 -30.69 -22.40
N TYR A 365 68.27 -30.01 -23.43
CA TYR A 365 68.77 -30.11 -24.80
C TYR A 365 70.01 -29.23 -25.02
N ASP A 366 71.15 -29.88 -25.21
CA ASP A 366 72.33 -29.27 -25.80
C ASP A 366 72.25 -29.34 -27.34
N LYS A 367 72.62 -28.24 -28.00
CA LYS A 367 72.70 -28.12 -29.47
C LYS A 367 74.00 -28.68 -30.04
N HIS A 368 75.05 -28.81 -29.23
CA HIS A 368 76.37 -29.29 -29.64
C HIS A 368 76.56 -30.80 -29.40
N ALA A 369 75.73 -31.41 -28.53
CA ALA A 369 75.72 -32.86 -28.32
C ALA A 369 75.17 -33.61 -29.55
N SER A 370 75.84 -34.70 -29.94
CA SER A 370 75.34 -35.65 -30.93
C SER A 370 74.09 -36.39 -30.42
N PRO A 371 73.25 -36.98 -31.30
CA PRO A 371 72.15 -37.85 -30.88
C PRO A 371 72.58 -38.96 -29.90
N THR A 372 73.81 -39.49 -30.06
CA THR A 372 74.41 -40.52 -29.22
C THR A 372 74.83 -40.03 -27.83
N THR A 373 75.22 -38.76 -27.69
CA THR A 373 75.81 -38.20 -26.46
C THR A 373 74.87 -37.36 -25.60
N ARG A 374 73.59 -37.20 -25.99
CA ARG A 374 72.59 -36.34 -25.31
C ARG A 374 72.61 -36.44 -23.77
N GLY A 375 72.47 -35.29 -23.13
CA GLY A 375 72.41 -35.17 -21.66
C GLY A 375 71.26 -35.97 -21.04
N CYS A 376 71.47 -36.46 -19.81
CA CYS A 376 70.52 -37.32 -19.09
C CYS A 376 69.12 -36.67 -18.99
N ILE A 377 69.06 -35.38 -18.69
CA ILE A 377 67.81 -34.62 -18.54
C ILE A 377 66.98 -34.61 -19.84
N SER A 378 67.62 -34.42 -21.01
CA SER A 378 66.93 -34.48 -22.31
C SER A 378 66.39 -35.90 -22.58
N ASN A 379 67.21 -36.92 -22.34
CA ASN A 379 66.79 -38.30 -22.53
C ASN A 379 65.60 -38.69 -21.65
N THR A 380 65.59 -38.22 -20.39
CA THR A 380 64.45 -38.35 -19.47
C THR A 380 63.21 -37.62 -19.99
N GLY A 381 63.35 -36.38 -20.47
CA GLY A 381 62.24 -35.64 -21.08
C GLY A 381 61.63 -36.34 -22.30
N GLY A 382 62.48 -36.82 -23.22
CA GLY A 382 62.05 -37.63 -24.37
C GLY A 382 61.41 -38.97 -23.98
N THR A 383 61.77 -39.54 -22.82
CA THR A 383 61.17 -40.76 -22.28
C THR A 383 59.82 -40.47 -21.61
N MET A 384 59.70 -39.36 -20.87
CA MET A 384 58.45 -38.88 -20.28
C MET A 384 57.37 -38.59 -21.34
N LEU A 385 57.74 -38.00 -22.49
CA LEU A 385 56.82 -37.82 -23.62
C LEU A 385 56.27 -39.16 -24.15
N ILE A 386 57.11 -40.20 -24.25
CA ILE A 386 56.67 -41.54 -24.68
C ILE A 386 55.84 -42.24 -23.60
N ALA A 387 56.13 -42.03 -22.32
CA ALA A 387 55.29 -42.51 -21.22
C ALA A 387 53.89 -41.87 -21.25
N GLY A 388 53.82 -40.54 -21.46
CA GLY A 388 52.56 -39.82 -21.65
C GLY A 388 51.75 -40.34 -22.86
N VAL A 389 52.41 -40.68 -23.96
CA VAL A 389 51.79 -41.34 -25.12
C VAL A 389 51.22 -42.72 -24.77
N GLY A 390 51.98 -43.55 -24.05
CA GLY A 390 51.51 -44.88 -23.61
C GLY A 390 50.28 -44.79 -22.71
N ILE A 391 50.32 -43.90 -21.70
CA ILE A 391 49.19 -43.61 -20.80
C ILE A 391 47.99 -43.09 -21.61
N SER A 392 48.22 -42.24 -22.61
CA SER A 392 47.15 -41.74 -23.49
C SER A 392 46.46 -42.86 -24.27
N PHE A 393 47.20 -43.81 -24.86
CA PHE A 393 46.60 -44.97 -25.53
C PHE A 393 45.83 -45.90 -24.58
N ILE A 394 46.28 -46.04 -23.33
CA ILE A 394 45.62 -46.89 -22.32
C ILE A 394 44.27 -46.29 -21.88
N PHE A 395 44.21 -44.98 -21.58
CA PHE A 395 43.03 -44.37 -20.94
C PHE A 395 42.10 -43.60 -21.88
N SER A 396 42.57 -43.08 -23.03
CA SER A 396 41.75 -42.18 -23.86
C SER A 396 40.48 -42.82 -24.42
N TRP A 397 40.53 -44.11 -24.79
CA TRP A 397 39.37 -44.84 -25.32
C TRP A 397 38.32 -45.11 -24.24
N VAL A 398 38.75 -45.50 -23.03
CA VAL A 398 37.87 -45.68 -21.86
C VAL A 398 37.20 -44.36 -21.51
N LEU A 399 37.98 -43.28 -21.43
CA LEU A 399 37.51 -41.96 -21.06
C LEU A 399 36.54 -41.40 -22.11
N MET A 400 36.84 -41.55 -23.42
CA MET A 400 35.90 -41.18 -24.48
C MET A 400 34.60 -42.00 -24.43
N GLY A 401 34.68 -43.31 -24.18
CA GLY A 401 33.50 -44.16 -24.04
C GLY A 401 32.59 -43.70 -22.90
N LEU A 402 33.16 -43.48 -21.71
CA LEU A 402 32.44 -42.97 -20.54
C LEU A 402 31.84 -41.57 -20.79
N VAL A 403 32.61 -40.64 -21.37
CA VAL A 403 32.13 -39.29 -21.70
C VAL A 403 31.01 -39.34 -22.74
N THR A 404 31.08 -40.22 -23.74
CA THR A 404 30.04 -40.38 -24.76
C THR A 404 28.73 -40.88 -24.15
N ILE A 405 28.80 -41.91 -23.28
CA ILE A 405 27.63 -42.46 -22.57
C ILE A 405 27.00 -41.39 -21.65
N ILE A 406 27.82 -40.68 -20.86
CA ILE A 406 27.34 -39.66 -19.92
C ILE A 406 26.79 -38.43 -20.66
N PHE A 407 27.40 -38.02 -21.78
CA PHE A 407 26.90 -36.93 -22.62
C PHE A 407 25.54 -37.28 -23.25
N LEU A 408 25.37 -38.51 -23.75
CA LEU A 408 24.09 -38.95 -24.30
C LEU A 408 23.00 -39.04 -23.24
N ALA A 409 23.30 -39.60 -22.06
CA ALA A 409 22.35 -39.66 -20.95
C ALA A 409 21.99 -38.25 -20.43
N GLY A 410 22.99 -37.42 -20.14
CA GLY A 410 22.81 -36.08 -19.56
C GLY A 410 22.19 -35.07 -20.52
N GLY A 411 22.56 -35.09 -21.80
CA GLY A 411 21.99 -34.18 -22.80
C GLY A 411 20.58 -34.56 -23.24
N ASN A 412 20.23 -35.85 -23.25
CA ASN A 412 18.82 -36.26 -23.38
C ASN A 412 18.02 -35.99 -22.10
N MET A 413 18.63 -36.06 -20.90
CA MET A 413 17.97 -35.59 -19.68
C MET A 413 17.68 -34.08 -19.75
N GLU A 414 18.64 -33.27 -20.24
CA GLU A 414 18.42 -31.83 -20.47
C GLU A 414 17.26 -31.56 -21.44
N LYS A 415 17.20 -32.30 -22.57
CA LYS A 415 16.24 -32.04 -23.66
C LYS A 415 14.89 -32.75 -23.59
N LEU A 416 14.81 -33.93 -22.97
CA LEU A 416 13.56 -34.69 -22.83
C LEU A 416 12.91 -34.49 -21.45
N VAL A 417 13.64 -33.99 -20.46
CA VAL A 417 13.13 -33.80 -19.10
C VAL A 417 13.29 -32.35 -18.65
N CYS A 418 14.51 -31.83 -18.50
CA CYS A 418 14.71 -30.53 -17.84
C CYS A 418 14.10 -29.35 -18.62
N GLU A 419 14.25 -29.29 -19.94
CA GLU A 419 13.67 -28.24 -20.78
C GLU A 419 12.13 -28.33 -20.81
N PRO A 420 11.49 -29.49 -21.05
CA PRO A 420 10.04 -29.67 -20.89
C PRO A 420 9.48 -29.38 -19.47
N PHE A 421 10.24 -29.63 -18.40
CA PHE A 421 9.86 -29.21 -17.05
C PHE A 421 10.01 -27.69 -16.82
N HIS A 422 10.92 -27.03 -17.54
CA HIS A 422 11.10 -25.57 -17.50
C HIS A 422 10.06 -24.83 -18.35
N THR A 423 9.63 -25.38 -19.49
CA THR A 423 8.45 -24.89 -20.23
C THR A 423 7.15 -25.20 -19.50
N LYS A 424 7.13 -26.26 -18.66
CA LYS A 424 6.06 -26.79 -17.79
C LYS A 424 5.11 -27.79 -18.45
N GLU A 425 5.33 -28.13 -19.72
CA GLU A 425 4.42 -28.94 -20.55
C GLU A 425 4.25 -30.40 -20.06
N VAL A 426 5.23 -30.96 -19.32
CA VAL A 426 5.20 -32.36 -18.87
C VAL A 426 4.13 -32.63 -17.81
N VAL A 427 3.99 -31.74 -16.82
CA VAL A 427 3.08 -31.96 -15.67
C VAL A 427 1.61 -31.94 -16.11
N ASP A 428 1.35 -31.28 -17.24
CA ASP A 428 0.03 -31.08 -17.83
C ASP A 428 -0.28 -32.04 -18.99
N THR A 429 0.58 -33.05 -19.19
CA THR A 429 0.33 -34.14 -20.14
C THR A 429 -0.78 -35.05 -19.60
N PRO A 430 -1.92 -35.21 -20.30
CA PRO A 430 -3.06 -35.95 -19.77
C PRO A 430 -2.75 -37.42 -19.43
N TYR A 431 -3.31 -37.90 -18.32
CA TYR A 431 -3.19 -39.28 -17.84
C TYR A 431 -1.76 -39.74 -17.49
N LEU A 432 -0.76 -38.84 -17.51
CA LEU A 432 0.65 -39.19 -17.27
C LEU A 432 0.93 -39.63 -15.83
N VAL A 433 0.25 -39.03 -14.84
CA VAL A 433 0.49 -39.29 -13.40
C VAL A 433 -0.42 -40.40 -12.85
N HIS A 434 -1.63 -40.53 -13.40
CA HIS A 434 -2.58 -41.60 -13.06
C HIS A 434 -3.51 -41.85 -14.26
N PRO A 435 -3.80 -43.13 -14.62
CA PRO A 435 -4.58 -43.44 -15.82
C PRO A 435 -6.01 -42.87 -15.81
N ASP A 436 -6.60 -42.68 -14.63
CA ASP A 436 -7.95 -42.11 -14.47
C ASP A 436 -7.96 -40.57 -14.35
N TRP A 437 -6.80 -39.89 -14.37
CA TRP A 437 -6.72 -38.44 -14.15
C TRP A 437 -6.27 -37.70 -15.40
N ARG A 438 -7.22 -37.04 -16.09
CA ARG A 438 -6.92 -36.12 -17.20
C ARG A 438 -6.01 -34.98 -16.73
N ASN A 439 -6.33 -34.33 -15.60
CA ASN A 439 -5.47 -33.33 -14.95
C ASN A 439 -5.07 -33.80 -13.54
N PHE A 440 -3.77 -33.84 -13.22
CA PHE A 440 -3.26 -34.34 -11.93
C PHE A 440 -3.73 -33.51 -10.72
N ILE A 441 -3.55 -32.18 -10.76
CA ILE A 441 -3.84 -31.30 -9.62
C ILE A 441 -5.30 -31.42 -9.16
N PRO A 442 -6.33 -31.28 -10.03
CA PRO A 442 -7.71 -31.34 -9.57
C PRO A 442 -8.21 -32.78 -9.32
N GLY A 443 -7.69 -33.78 -10.04
CA GLY A 443 -7.95 -35.20 -9.76
C GLY A 443 -7.51 -35.59 -8.36
N TYR A 444 -6.38 -35.06 -7.88
CA TYR A 444 -5.92 -35.26 -6.50
C TYR A 444 -6.63 -34.36 -5.47
N LEU A 445 -6.75 -33.05 -5.74
CA LEU A 445 -7.16 -32.07 -4.72
C LEU A 445 -8.69 -31.96 -4.55
N TYR A 446 -9.46 -32.22 -5.61
CA TYR A 446 -10.92 -32.07 -5.62
C TYR A 446 -11.66 -33.38 -5.91
N ASN A 447 -10.94 -34.46 -6.25
CA ASN A 447 -11.51 -35.70 -6.78
C ASN A 447 -12.36 -35.45 -8.06
N ASP A 448 -11.98 -34.43 -8.83
CA ASP A 448 -12.53 -34.07 -10.14
C ASP A 448 -11.36 -33.99 -11.15
N PRO A 449 -11.09 -35.06 -11.90
CA PRO A 449 -9.96 -35.09 -12.84
C PRO A 449 -10.19 -34.29 -14.12
N ASP A 450 -11.42 -33.87 -14.41
CA ASP A 450 -11.80 -33.23 -15.67
C ASP A 450 -11.85 -31.70 -15.60
N MET A 451 -11.87 -31.11 -14.38
CA MET A 451 -11.78 -29.67 -14.21
C MET A 451 -10.52 -29.10 -14.89
N ASP A 452 -10.70 -28.02 -15.67
CA ASP A 452 -9.59 -27.28 -16.30
C ASP A 452 -8.78 -26.50 -15.25
N LEU A 453 -7.83 -27.21 -14.64
CA LEU A 453 -6.78 -26.70 -13.75
C LEU A 453 -5.46 -27.44 -14.05
N THR A 454 -4.59 -26.76 -14.78
CA THR A 454 -3.24 -27.24 -15.16
C THR A 454 -2.16 -26.58 -14.29
N ALA A 455 -1.02 -27.24 -14.11
CA ALA A 455 0.15 -26.70 -13.41
C ALA A 455 0.68 -25.42 -14.07
N GLU A 456 0.64 -25.31 -15.41
CA GLU A 456 0.90 -24.06 -16.09
C GLU A 456 -0.12 -22.97 -15.72
N SER A 457 -1.43 -23.27 -15.71
CA SER A 457 -2.45 -22.27 -15.39
C SER A 457 -2.34 -21.79 -13.94
N PHE A 458 -2.03 -22.70 -13.00
CA PHE A 458 -1.74 -22.40 -11.61
C PHE A 458 -0.48 -21.53 -11.48
N TYR A 459 0.64 -21.94 -12.07
CA TYR A 459 1.92 -21.23 -11.99
C TYR A 459 1.85 -19.85 -12.65
N SER A 460 1.24 -19.73 -13.83
CA SER A 460 1.09 -18.45 -14.54
C SER A 460 0.19 -17.49 -13.79
N THR A 461 -0.91 -17.98 -13.19
CA THR A 461 -1.78 -17.18 -12.32
C THR A 461 -1.02 -16.66 -11.10
N CYS A 462 -0.22 -17.49 -10.44
CA CYS A 462 0.65 -17.07 -9.33
C CYS A 462 1.74 -16.08 -9.78
N LYS A 463 2.34 -16.26 -10.97
CA LYS A 463 3.35 -15.35 -11.56
C LYS A 463 2.78 -13.96 -11.85
N ASP A 464 1.50 -13.88 -12.24
CA ASP A 464 0.76 -12.63 -12.42
C ASP A 464 0.37 -11.95 -11.08
N ASN A 465 0.90 -12.44 -9.94
CA ASN A 465 0.62 -11.97 -8.58
C ASN A 465 -0.89 -12.04 -8.20
N LYS A 466 -1.63 -13.00 -8.79
CA LYS A 466 -3.03 -13.27 -8.45
C LYS A 466 -3.09 -14.27 -7.28
N GLY A 467 -4.02 -14.05 -6.35
CA GLY A 467 -4.18 -14.89 -5.16
C GLY A 467 -4.58 -16.34 -5.46
N ILE A 468 -4.24 -17.25 -4.55
CA ILE A 468 -4.38 -18.70 -4.75
C ILE A 468 -5.81 -19.17 -5.04
N TYR A 469 -6.83 -18.42 -4.57
CA TYR A 469 -8.23 -18.68 -4.88
C TYR A 469 -8.51 -18.71 -6.39
N SER A 470 -7.90 -17.80 -7.15
CA SER A 470 -7.97 -17.80 -8.62
C SER A 470 -7.06 -18.86 -9.22
N ALA A 471 -5.87 -19.07 -8.66
CA ALA A 471 -4.87 -20.01 -9.20
C ALA A 471 -5.30 -21.47 -9.11
N LEU A 472 -5.96 -21.87 -8.00
CA LEU A 472 -6.51 -23.20 -7.78
C LEU A 472 -7.97 -23.35 -8.26
N ARG A 473 -8.53 -22.33 -8.94
CA ARG A 473 -9.91 -22.35 -9.48
C ARG A 473 -10.96 -22.65 -8.41
N LEU A 474 -10.73 -22.16 -7.18
CA LEU A 474 -11.64 -22.35 -6.06
C LEU A 474 -13.03 -21.72 -6.31
N ASP A 475 -13.17 -20.82 -7.30
CA ASP A 475 -14.45 -20.30 -7.78
C ASP A 475 -15.41 -21.39 -8.31
N LYS A 476 -14.87 -22.56 -8.73
CA LYS A 476 -15.65 -23.72 -9.19
C LYS A 476 -16.22 -24.55 -8.04
N VAL A 477 -15.50 -24.60 -6.91
CA VAL A 477 -15.88 -25.34 -5.70
C VAL A 477 -16.70 -24.45 -4.75
N PHE A 478 -16.35 -23.18 -4.65
CA PHE A 478 -16.96 -22.21 -3.74
C PHE A 478 -16.89 -20.79 -4.31
N ASN A 479 -18.00 -20.29 -4.85
CA ASN A 479 -18.06 -18.94 -5.40
C ASN A 479 -18.21 -17.88 -4.28
N ILE A 480 -17.10 -17.22 -3.93
CA ILE A 480 -17.09 -16.14 -2.93
C ILE A 480 -17.95 -14.93 -3.37
N SER A 481 -18.05 -14.64 -4.67
CA SER A 481 -18.71 -13.42 -5.17
C SER A 481 -20.23 -13.38 -4.91
N SER A 482 -20.90 -14.52 -4.80
CA SER A 482 -22.31 -14.56 -4.35
C SER A 482 -22.50 -14.13 -2.89
N PHE A 483 -21.47 -14.29 -2.05
CA PHE A 483 -21.52 -13.95 -0.62
C PHE A 483 -20.94 -12.57 -0.30
N LEU A 484 -20.08 -12.01 -1.17
CA LEU A 484 -19.63 -10.62 -1.06
C LEU A 484 -20.65 -9.57 -1.55
N ASN A 485 -21.83 -10.00 -2.03
CA ASN A 485 -22.88 -9.09 -2.46
C ASN A 485 -23.57 -8.43 -1.25
N THR A 486 -23.05 -7.26 -0.83
CA THR A 486 -23.53 -6.48 0.31
C THR A 486 -25.01 -6.13 0.26
N THR A 487 -25.65 -6.09 -0.93
CA THR A 487 -27.08 -5.84 -1.06
C THR A 487 -27.95 -6.91 -0.40
N VAL A 488 -27.46 -8.17 -0.32
CA VAL A 488 -28.17 -9.28 0.33
C VAL A 488 -28.37 -9.02 1.82
N PHE A 489 -27.35 -8.47 2.50
CA PHE A 489 -27.36 -8.22 3.95
C PHE A 489 -27.91 -6.84 4.33
N THR A 490 -27.79 -5.84 3.45
CA THR A 490 -28.19 -4.46 3.74
C THR A 490 -29.64 -4.15 3.36
N LYS A 491 -30.25 -4.91 2.44
CA LYS A 491 -31.62 -4.65 1.95
C LYS A 491 -32.66 -4.55 3.07
N ASP A 492 -32.67 -5.51 3.99
CA ASP A 492 -33.70 -5.55 5.04
C ASP A 492 -33.46 -4.47 6.11
N VAL A 493 -32.19 -4.15 6.38
CA VAL A 493 -31.78 -3.03 7.25
C VAL A 493 -32.26 -1.69 6.68
N VAL A 494 -31.98 -1.44 5.40
CA VAL A 494 -32.44 -0.23 4.69
C VAL A 494 -33.98 -0.20 4.60
N ALA A 495 -34.63 -1.34 4.39
CA ALA A 495 -36.10 -1.41 4.39
C ALA A 495 -36.72 -1.11 5.76
N ARG A 496 -36.07 -1.46 6.88
CA ARG A 496 -36.53 -1.05 8.22
C ARG A 496 -36.31 0.46 8.45
N LEU A 497 -35.14 0.98 8.12
CA LEU A 497 -34.80 2.40 8.32
C LEU A 497 -35.64 3.34 7.44
N ASN A 498 -35.90 2.99 6.17
CA ASN A 498 -36.73 3.78 5.27
C ASN A 498 -38.22 3.86 5.69
N ASN A 499 -38.67 3.01 6.62
CA ASN A 499 -40.02 3.04 7.17
C ASN A 499 -40.13 3.87 8.47
N VAL A 500 -39.03 4.44 8.98
CA VAL A 500 -39.06 5.36 10.12
C VAL A 500 -39.81 6.63 9.74
N LYS A 501 -40.85 6.96 10.52
CA LYS A 501 -41.59 8.22 10.44
C LYS A 501 -41.68 8.78 11.85
N ILE A 502 -41.04 9.94 12.07
CA ILE A 502 -41.13 10.66 13.34
C ILE A 502 -42.41 11.49 13.33
N ASP A 503 -43.21 11.37 14.39
CA ASP A 503 -44.39 12.19 14.61
C ASP A 503 -44.05 13.38 15.50
N LEU A 504 -43.96 14.57 14.88
CA LEU A 504 -43.64 15.82 15.57
C LEU A 504 -44.85 16.48 16.25
N ARG A 505 -46.06 15.90 16.14
CA ARG A 505 -47.29 16.46 16.75
C ARG A 505 -47.28 16.44 18.28
N GLY A 506 -46.31 15.75 18.90
CA GLY A 506 -46.06 15.83 20.34
C GLY A 506 -45.31 17.10 20.78
N ILE A 507 -44.76 17.88 19.85
CA ILE A 507 -44.10 19.17 20.15
C ILE A 507 -45.18 20.25 20.23
N ILE A 508 -45.39 20.81 21.43
CA ILE A 508 -46.38 21.87 21.66
C ILE A 508 -45.63 23.18 21.91
N LEU A 509 -45.49 23.99 20.86
CA LEU A 509 -44.77 25.26 20.91
C LEU A 509 -45.53 26.36 21.68
N LEU A 510 -46.86 26.39 21.55
CA LEU A 510 -47.74 27.30 22.27
C LEU A 510 -49.06 26.59 22.55
N GLU A 511 -49.47 26.58 23.81
CA GLU A 511 -50.75 26.00 24.23
C GLU A 511 -51.93 26.88 23.80
N ALA A 512 -53.12 26.30 23.69
CA ALA A 512 -54.34 27.02 23.30
C ALA A 512 -54.63 28.23 24.21
N GLU A 513 -54.31 28.12 25.48
CA GLU A 513 -54.37 29.20 26.49
C GLU A 513 -53.45 30.37 26.15
N GLY A 514 -52.16 30.11 25.87
CA GLY A 514 -51.20 31.15 25.47
C GLY A 514 -51.54 31.79 24.12
N LYS A 515 -52.14 31.02 23.20
CA LYS A 515 -52.70 31.58 21.96
C LYS A 515 -53.87 32.52 22.24
N GLN A 516 -54.79 32.14 23.14
CA GLN A 516 -55.92 33.00 23.51
C GLN A 516 -55.43 34.29 24.16
N ASN A 517 -54.44 34.20 25.06
CA ASN A 517 -53.86 35.37 25.73
C ASN A 517 -53.26 36.41 24.76
N LEU A 518 -52.62 35.95 23.66
CA LEU A 518 -52.16 36.84 22.57
C LEU A 518 -53.31 37.50 21.80
N LEU A 519 -54.45 36.82 21.63
CA LEU A 519 -55.66 37.40 21.02
C LEU A 519 -56.30 38.43 21.96
N ASP A 520 -56.45 38.09 23.24
CA ASP A 520 -56.99 38.97 24.28
C ASP A 520 -56.18 40.28 24.39
N PHE A 521 -54.85 40.19 24.23
CA PHE A 521 -53.97 41.37 24.14
C PHE A 521 -54.20 42.19 22.86
N SER A 522 -54.37 41.54 21.71
CA SER A 522 -54.71 42.23 20.45
C SER A 522 -56.07 42.93 20.52
N GLU A 523 -57.00 42.41 21.32
CA GLU A 523 -58.36 42.95 21.52
C GLU A 523 -58.46 43.87 22.77
N ALA A 524 -57.32 44.22 23.38
CA ALA A 524 -57.23 45.08 24.57
C ALA A 524 -57.66 46.56 24.33
N GLY A 525 -57.97 46.96 23.10
CA GLY A 525 -58.42 48.32 22.76
C GLY A 525 -57.32 49.39 22.81
N LEU A 526 -56.05 48.98 22.75
CA LEU A 526 -54.90 49.87 22.83
C LEU A 526 -54.84 50.86 21.64
N LEU A 527 -55.14 50.37 20.43
CA LEU A 527 -55.20 51.18 19.20
C LEU A 527 -56.36 52.19 19.18
N GLU A 528 -57.30 52.10 20.13
CA GLU A 528 -58.44 53.02 20.28
C GLU A 528 -58.07 54.26 21.13
N ILE A 529 -56.90 54.26 21.79
CA ILE A 529 -56.39 55.39 22.56
C ILE A 529 -55.92 56.47 21.58
N ASN A 530 -56.45 57.70 21.71
CA ASN A 530 -55.97 58.83 20.93
C ASN A 530 -54.63 59.36 21.46
N TYR A 531 -53.55 58.67 21.14
CA TYR A 531 -52.18 59.06 21.48
C TYR A 531 -51.80 60.46 20.95
N ALA A 532 -52.44 60.95 19.89
CA ALA A 532 -52.16 62.28 19.34
C ALA A 532 -52.61 63.39 20.30
N ASP A 533 -53.82 63.31 20.88
CA ASP A 533 -54.30 64.30 21.86
C ASP A 533 -53.39 64.34 23.10
N TYR A 534 -52.99 63.17 23.59
CA TYR A 534 -52.05 63.03 24.71
C TYR A 534 -50.69 63.68 24.40
N LEU A 535 -50.10 63.39 23.24
CA LEU A 535 -48.84 63.98 22.83
C LEU A 535 -48.97 65.48 22.56
N GLU A 536 -50.07 65.96 22.01
CA GLU A 536 -50.29 67.40 21.78
C GLU A 536 -50.38 68.17 23.11
N GLU A 537 -51.16 67.68 24.09
CA GLU A 537 -51.28 68.32 25.40
C GLU A 537 -50.03 68.19 26.28
N VAL A 538 -49.27 67.08 26.20
CA VAL A 538 -48.01 66.93 26.95
C VAL A 538 -46.86 67.77 26.36
N ASN A 539 -46.82 67.97 25.04
CA ASN A 539 -45.84 68.86 24.41
C ASN A 539 -46.15 70.36 24.60
N LYS A 540 -47.37 70.71 25.04
CA LYS A 540 -47.65 72.04 25.58
C LYS A 540 -47.03 72.12 26.98
N GLY A 541 -45.85 72.73 27.08
CA GLY A 541 -45.17 72.92 28.38
C GLY A 541 -46.13 73.44 29.45
N VAL A 542 -46.12 72.81 30.62
CA VAL A 542 -47.15 73.03 31.67
C VAL A 542 -47.37 74.51 31.94
N THR A 543 -46.28 75.29 31.98
CA THR A 543 -46.29 76.76 31.90
C THR A 543 -45.88 77.25 30.51
N ALA A 544 -46.47 78.36 30.05
CA ALA A 544 -46.18 78.95 28.73
C ALA A 544 -44.81 79.65 28.60
N VAL A 545 -43.97 79.54 29.64
CA VAL A 545 -42.53 79.83 29.65
C VAL A 545 -41.87 78.84 30.63
N ASP A 546 -40.64 78.41 30.34
CA ASP A 546 -39.85 77.63 31.30
C ASP A 546 -39.34 78.54 32.42
N LEU A 547 -39.77 78.26 33.66
CA LEU A 547 -39.43 79.02 34.85
C LEU A 547 -37.93 78.95 35.21
N LEU A 548 -37.18 77.95 34.69
CA LEU A 548 -35.80 77.68 35.08
C LEU A 548 -34.77 78.13 34.04
N SER A 549 -35.02 78.03 32.74
CA SER A 549 -34.16 78.67 31.71
C SER A 549 -34.32 80.19 31.72
N PHE A 550 -35.51 80.70 32.06
CA PHE A 550 -35.74 82.09 32.47
C PHE A 550 -34.85 82.54 33.66
N ALA A 551 -34.24 81.58 34.37
CA ALA A 551 -33.26 81.80 35.43
C ALA A 551 -31.85 81.20 35.14
N ARG A 552 -31.56 80.67 33.93
CA ARG A 552 -30.33 79.89 33.68
C ARG A 552 -29.78 79.77 32.24
N GLU A 553 -30.07 80.67 31.30
CA GLU A 553 -29.59 80.56 29.89
C GLU A 553 -28.00 80.49 29.72
N LEU A 554 -27.35 79.27 29.40
CA LEU A 554 -25.84 78.86 29.54
C LEU A 554 -24.83 77.67 28.93
N GLU A 555 -24.99 76.38 28.44
CA GLU A 555 -23.98 75.16 28.60
C GLU A 555 -23.18 74.33 27.39
N ALA A 556 -22.37 73.18 27.54
CA ALA A 556 -21.27 72.54 26.58
C ALA A 556 -20.86 70.93 26.45
N GLN A 557 -19.81 70.38 25.67
CA GLN A 557 -19.49 68.88 25.20
C GLN A 557 -17.99 68.27 24.83
N THR A 558 -17.67 66.97 24.37
CA THR A 558 -16.28 66.28 23.97
C THR A 558 -16.13 64.81 23.20
N ASP A 559 -14.91 64.12 22.94
CA ASP A 559 -14.48 63.06 21.82
C ASP A 559 -13.46 61.76 22.03
N LEU A 560 -13.16 60.75 21.05
CA LEU A 560 -12.26 59.43 21.11
C LEU A 560 -11.66 58.63 19.78
N MET A 561 -10.76 57.52 19.78
CA MET A 561 -10.10 56.69 18.58
C MET A 561 -9.25 55.26 18.74
N GLU A 562 -8.89 54.34 17.70
CA GLU A 562 -7.98 53.03 17.71
C GLU A 562 -7.34 52.30 16.35
N THR A 563 -6.85 50.97 16.23
CA THR A 563 -5.81 50.31 15.23
C THR A 563 -5.75 48.71 14.82
N ALA A 564 -4.83 48.12 13.91
CA ALA A 564 -4.80 46.67 13.29
C ALA A 564 -3.41 45.83 12.95
N LYS A 565 -3.35 44.48 12.54
CA LYS A 565 -2.16 43.43 12.56
C LYS A 565 -2.10 42.08 11.57
N PHE A 566 -0.97 41.23 11.29
CA PHE A 566 -0.75 39.98 10.31
C PHE A 566 0.68 39.12 10.26
N THR A 567 1.22 38.00 9.53
CA THR A 567 0.96 36.59 8.83
C THR A 567 2.18 35.75 8.03
N ALA A 568 2.41 34.33 7.89
CA ALA A 568 3.44 33.49 6.98
C ALA A 568 3.59 31.81 6.91
N THR A 569 4.28 30.99 5.93
CA THR A 569 4.87 29.46 5.92
C THR A 569 5.29 28.57 4.55
N ILE A 570 6.19 27.45 4.45
CA ILE A 570 6.61 26.42 3.26
C ILE A 570 7.44 24.96 3.44
N VAL A 571 7.62 23.89 2.48
CA VAL A 571 8.51 22.54 2.49
C VAL A 571 8.67 21.44 1.22
N GLY A 572 9.59 20.33 1.10
CA GLY A 572 9.67 19.07 0.09
C GLY A 572 10.93 17.97 -0.13
N TYR A 573 10.90 16.70 -0.81
CA TYR A 573 12.04 15.59 -1.11
C TYR A 573 11.91 14.22 -2.10
N PHE A 574 12.92 13.26 -2.44
CA PHE A 574 12.95 11.97 -3.41
C PHE A 574 14.18 10.81 -3.54
N ASN A 575 14.13 9.50 -4.15
CA ASN A 575 15.26 8.39 -4.51
C ASN A 575 14.99 6.93 -5.30
N GLN A 576 15.96 6.01 -5.87
CA GLN A 576 16.05 4.40 -6.12
C GLN A 576 16.95 3.56 -7.29
N TYR A 577 17.37 2.19 -7.27
CA TYR A 577 18.02 1.20 -8.39
C TYR A 577 18.42 -0.42 -8.18
N ILE A 578 18.72 -1.42 -9.18
CA ILE A 578 19.31 -2.93 -9.12
C ILE A 578 19.70 -3.91 -10.44
N GLU A 579 20.47 -5.12 -10.46
CA GLU A 579 20.80 -6.21 -11.60
C GLU A 579 21.59 -7.68 -11.35
N TRP A 580 21.62 -8.84 -12.20
CA TRP A 580 22.66 -10.06 -12.41
C TRP A 580 22.41 -11.40 -13.39
N VAL A 581 23.39 -12.37 -13.81
CA VAL A 581 23.27 -13.61 -14.83
C VAL A 581 23.94 -15.17 -14.85
N LYS A 582 24.94 -15.74 -15.69
CA LYS A 582 25.08 -17.11 -16.53
C LYS A 582 26.14 -18.36 -16.35
N THR A 583 25.88 -19.65 -15.93
CA THR A 583 27.04 -20.66 -15.69
C THR A 583 27.10 -22.13 -16.24
N ALA A 584 26.04 -22.93 -16.43
CA ALA A 584 26.15 -24.43 -16.38
C ALA A 584 26.82 -25.19 -17.56
N ASN A 585 26.42 -24.94 -18.82
CA ASN A 585 26.70 -25.87 -19.95
C ASN A 585 28.18 -25.91 -20.41
N THR A 586 29.03 -25.08 -19.81
CA THR A 586 30.49 -25.00 -20.03
C THR A 586 31.24 -26.28 -19.63
N PHE A 587 30.66 -27.14 -18.78
CA PHE A 587 31.30 -28.35 -18.23
C PHE A 587 31.76 -29.34 -19.32
N TRP A 588 30.79 -29.99 -19.95
CA TRP A 588 31.03 -31.24 -20.69
C TRP A 588 31.75 -31.01 -22.03
N MET A 589 31.50 -29.86 -22.66
CA MET A 589 32.20 -29.42 -23.86
C MET A 589 33.71 -29.29 -23.61
N GLY A 590 34.12 -28.84 -22.41
CA GLY A 590 35.54 -28.76 -22.03
C GLY A 590 36.24 -30.12 -22.06
N LEU A 591 35.70 -31.12 -21.35
CA LEU A 591 36.37 -32.41 -21.16
C LEU A 591 36.29 -33.30 -22.42
N GLY A 592 35.19 -33.26 -23.18
CA GLY A 592 35.09 -33.94 -24.47
C GLY A 592 36.10 -33.42 -25.49
N CYS A 593 36.20 -32.10 -25.67
CA CYS A 593 37.20 -31.48 -26.55
C CYS A 593 38.64 -31.76 -26.08
N SER A 594 38.91 -31.70 -24.77
CA SER A 594 40.21 -32.09 -24.20
C SER A 594 40.63 -33.51 -24.59
N THR A 595 39.67 -34.45 -24.67
CA THR A 595 39.94 -35.85 -25.02
C THR A 595 40.25 -36.01 -26.51
N LEU A 596 39.54 -35.32 -27.39
CA LEU A 596 39.84 -35.30 -28.84
C LEU A 596 41.23 -34.69 -29.12
N LEU A 597 41.65 -33.68 -28.34
CA LEU A 597 42.97 -33.06 -28.46
C LEU A 597 44.14 -33.95 -27.97
N LEU A 598 43.88 -35.09 -27.32
CA LEU A 598 44.91 -36.09 -27.04
C LEU A 598 45.47 -36.71 -28.33
N LEU A 599 44.69 -36.81 -29.41
CA LEU A 599 45.18 -37.35 -30.70
C LEU A 599 46.33 -36.53 -31.32
N PRO A 600 46.17 -35.21 -31.58
CA PRO A 600 47.29 -34.40 -32.04
C PRO A 600 48.40 -34.34 -30.99
N SER A 601 48.08 -34.35 -29.69
CA SER A 601 49.10 -34.41 -28.62
C SER A 601 49.98 -35.66 -28.72
N ILE A 602 49.41 -36.84 -28.98
CA ILE A 602 50.16 -38.09 -29.20
C ILE A 602 51.09 -37.96 -30.40
N ILE A 603 50.56 -37.50 -31.54
CA ILE A 603 51.32 -37.39 -32.79
C ILE A 603 52.48 -36.39 -32.65
N LEU A 604 52.26 -35.28 -31.93
CA LEU A 604 53.28 -34.28 -31.63
C LEU A 604 54.32 -34.85 -30.65
N ALA A 605 53.91 -35.48 -29.55
CA ALA A 605 54.80 -36.06 -28.54
C ALA A 605 55.71 -37.17 -29.10
N VAL A 606 55.19 -38.10 -29.92
CA VAL A 606 56.01 -39.14 -30.58
C VAL A 606 57.05 -38.51 -31.52
N LYS A 607 56.67 -37.51 -32.31
CA LYS A 607 57.57 -36.81 -33.23
C LYS A 607 58.60 -35.94 -32.49
N LEU A 608 58.23 -35.36 -31.35
CA LEU A 608 59.10 -34.52 -30.54
C LEU A 608 60.09 -35.34 -29.69
N ALA A 609 59.69 -36.51 -29.18
CA ALA A 609 60.55 -37.39 -28.39
C ALA A 609 61.83 -37.82 -29.13
N LYS A 610 61.78 -37.96 -30.47
CA LYS A 610 62.98 -38.18 -31.33
C LYS A 610 64.00 -37.03 -31.27
N PHE A 611 63.65 -35.84 -30.79
CA PHE A 611 64.61 -34.74 -30.61
C PHE A 611 65.26 -34.71 -29.22
N TYR A 612 64.84 -35.58 -28.29
CA TYR A 612 65.30 -35.57 -26.89
C TYR A 612 65.87 -36.91 -26.38
N ARG A 613 65.33 -38.06 -26.82
CA ARG A 613 65.91 -39.40 -26.52
C ARG A 613 67.33 -39.53 -27.08
N ARG A 614 68.22 -40.26 -26.39
CA ARG A 614 69.48 -40.76 -26.96
C ARG A 614 69.18 -41.71 -28.11
N MET A 615 69.93 -41.59 -29.19
CA MET A 615 69.76 -42.34 -30.43
C MET A 615 71.09 -42.44 -31.19
N GLU A 616 71.23 -43.51 -31.95
CA GLU A 616 72.35 -43.74 -32.86
C GLU A 616 72.27 -42.85 -34.10
N THR A 617 73.42 -42.57 -34.70
CA THR A 617 73.54 -41.78 -35.93
C THR A 617 73.66 -42.70 -37.13
N GLU A 618 72.84 -42.49 -38.15
CA GLU A 618 73.16 -42.98 -39.50
C GLU A 618 74.27 -42.10 -40.07
N ASP A 619 75.42 -42.70 -40.36
CA ASP A 619 76.47 -42.04 -41.11
C ASP A 619 76.05 -41.91 -42.57
N VAL A 620 75.90 -40.68 -43.05
CA VAL A 620 75.60 -40.40 -44.46
C VAL A 620 76.92 -40.44 -45.22
N TYR A 621 77.21 -41.58 -45.85
CA TYR A 621 78.09 -41.59 -47.01
C TYR A 621 77.37 -40.89 -48.16
N ASP A 622 77.89 -39.75 -48.60
CA ASP A 622 77.49 -39.12 -49.86
C ASP A 622 78.01 -39.98 -51.03
N ASP A 623 77.19 -40.20 -52.06
CA ASP A 623 77.55 -41.00 -53.23
C ASP A 623 78.74 -40.38 -53.97
N ILE A 624 79.85 -41.12 -54.06
CA ILE A 624 81.10 -40.65 -54.68
C ILE A 624 80.92 -40.56 -56.20
N GLU A 625 81.04 -39.35 -56.75
CA GLU A 625 81.00 -39.11 -58.19
C GLU A 625 82.09 -39.90 -58.93
N THR A 626 81.68 -40.71 -59.91
CA THR A 626 82.58 -41.49 -60.75
C THR A 626 83.21 -40.63 -61.84
N ILE A 627 84.40 -40.08 -61.54
CA ILE A 627 85.20 -39.30 -62.50
C ILE A 627 85.56 -40.18 -63.73
N PRO A 628 85.15 -39.83 -64.96
CA PRO A 628 85.47 -40.60 -66.15
C PRO A 628 86.88 -40.27 -66.68
N MET A 629 87.65 -41.29 -67.06
CA MET A 629 88.91 -41.09 -67.79
C MET A 629 88.66 -40.57 -69.21
N LYS A 630 89.51 -39.64 -69.65
CA LYS A 630 89.86 -39.45 -71.07
C LYS A 630 91.37 -39.17 -71.18
N THR A 631 92.05 -40.08 -71.87
CA THR A 631 93.37 -39.95 -72.54
C THR A 631 94.35 -38.94 -71.94
#